data_AF-A0A8S4R760-F1
#
_entry.id   AF-A0A8S4R760-F1
#
_cell.length_a   1.000
_cell.length_b   1.000
_cell.length_c   1.000
_cell.angle_alpha   90.00
_cell.angle_beta   90.00
_cell.angle_gamma   90.00
#
_symmetry.space_group_name_H-M   'P 1'
#
loop_
_entity.id
_entity.type
_entity.pdbx_description
1 polymer ?
#
loop_
_entity_poly.entity_id
_entity_poly.type
_entity_poly.pdbx_seq_one_letter_code
_entity_poly.pdbx_strand_id
1 'polypeptide(L)'
;MKCHGCFKSMKDINKIKCSAPTCEKHFCCLCINLSGLSSENRGNWKCPDCCASQRKGGDNSSTPIRSTNENITLRKKSDTVCDAAATTTEVKELTSEVRLLTQEICSLKKQLESAISSLSSCEKRLDELGSAIATNDSRIKQLEDRKLETDILKATVKDLRLELNAQNQNHLRNELELSGVPETSNENIHHIALLAARKLGVELDDRDIDWVSRVGPRGKPTTATDGKTKFSRPVVVRLLRRAKRDEIIKAAKTRRNITSADIEIPGESHKIYYNERLTKPNRELFREARKKTKELGFSHCWCSQGTIFIRQYEGKPARSVRNQDDLADIFSISRTKS
;
A
#
# COMPACT_ATOMS: atom_id res chain seq x y z
N MET A 1 7.21 43.57 -13.68
CA MET A 1 8.41 43.41 -14.53
C MET A 1 8.82 41.94 -14.63
N LYS A 2 9.47 41.50 -15.72
CA LYS A 2 9.92 40.10 -15.91
C LYS A 2 11.44 39.98 -15.83
N CYS A 3 11.93 38.87 -15.28
CA CYS A 3 13.36 38.53 -15.26
C CYS A 3 13.85 38.29 -16.69
N HIS A 4 14.97 38.88 -17.11
CA HIS A 4 15.54 38.61 -18.43
C HIS A 4 16.24 37.24 -18.54
N GLY A 5 16.56 36.59 -17.42
CA GLY A 5 17.13 35.24 -17.41
C GLY A 5 16.08 34.13 -17.53
N CYS A 6 15.00 34.21 -16.73
CA CYS A 6 13.99 33.13 -16.66
C CYS A 6 12.59 33.54 -17.12
N PHE A 7 12.39 34.78 -17.59
CA PHE A 7 11.13 35.34 -18.08
C PHE A 7 9.94 35.33 -17.09
N LYS A 8 10.16 34.92 -15.83
CA LYS A 8 9.15 34.94 -14.76
C LYS A 8 8.92 36.35 -14.23
N SER A 9 7.69 36.62 -13.78
CA SER A 9 7.32 37.87 -13.11
C SER A 9 8.01 37.99 -11.74
N MET A 10 8.60 39.14 -11.44
CA MET A 10 9.36 39.38 -10.21
C MET A 10 8.63 40.35 -9.27
N LYS A 11 8.71 40.12 -7.95
CA LYS A 11 8.32 41.06 -6.88
C LYS A 11 9.52 41.94 -6.50
N ASP A 12 9.29 43.18 -6.07
CA ASP A 12 10.31 44.25 -5.99
C ASP A 12 11.51 44.00 -5.06
N ILE A 13 11.40 43.06 -4.12
CA ILE A 13 12.32 42.95 -2.98
C ILE A 13 13.62 42.17 -3.33
N ASN A 14 13.67 41.42 -4.43
CA ASN A 14 14.80 40.52 -4.75
C ASN A 14 15.24 40.58 -6.23
N LYS A 15 15.56 41.79 -6.71
CA LYS A 15 15.97 42.05 -8.10
C LYS A 15 17.29 42.84 -8.17
N ILE A 16 18.05 42.62 -9.25
CA ILE A 16 19.19 43.46 -9.64
C ILE A 16 18.93 44.08 -11.01
N LYS A 17 19.45 45.28 -11.25
CA LYS A 17 19.50 45.92 -12.56
C LYS A 17 20.94 45.88 -13.07
N CYS A 18 21.14 45.65 -14.36
CA CYS A 18 22.47 45.76 -14.98
C CYS A 18 23.03 47.19 -14.82
N SER A 19 24.30 47.32 -14.47
CA SER A 19 24.99 48.61 -14.28
C SER A 19 25.42 49.28 -15.60
N ALA A 20 25.28 48.61 -16.75
CA ALA A 20 25.67 49.18 -18.04
C ALA A 20 24.75 50.38 -18.42
N PRO A 21 25.30 51.50 -18.92
CA PRO A 21 24.57 52.76 -19.08
C PRO A 21 23.31 52.68 -19.95
N THR A 22 23.32 51.79 -20.95
CA THR A 22 22.24 51.61 -21.93
C THR A 22 21.42 50.33 -21.70
N CYS A 23 21.63 49.64 -20.57
CA CYS A 23 20.97 48.35 -20.30
C CYS A 23 19.88 48.50 -19.23
N GLU A 24 18.63 48.26 -19.64
CA GLU A 24 17.46 48.29 -18.74
C GLU A 24 17.03 46.90 -18.25
N LYS A 25 17.88 45.88 -18.47
CA LYS A 25 17.58 44.49 -18.12
C LYS A 25 17.64 44.27 -16.61
N HIS A 26 16.65 43.53 -16.09
CA HIS A 26 16.52 43.17 -14.68
C HIS A 26 16.52 41.66 -14.49
N PHE A 27 17.13 41.20 -13.40
CA PHE A 27 17.31 39.77 -13.10
C PHE A 27 16.87 39.45 -11.67
N CYS A 28 16.30 38.26 -11.47
CA CYS A 28 15.93 37.78 -10.13
C CYS A 28 17.14 37.22 -9.40
N CYS A 29 17.08 37.25 -8.06
CA CYS A 29 18.11 36.69 -7.18
C CYS A 29 18.50 35.23 -7.49
N LEU A 30 17.56 34.43 -7.99
CA LEU A 30 17.79 33.03 -8.35
C LEU A 30 18.61 32.88 -9.63
N CYS A 31 18.40 33.73 -10.64
CA CYS A 31 19.14 33.66 -11.90
C CYS A 31 20.59 34.11 -11.79
N ILE A 32 20.92 34.90 -10.77
CA ILE A 32 22.24 35.52 -10.61
C ILE A 32 22.91 35.19 -9.26
N ASN A 33 22.33 34.26 -8.49
CA ASN A 33 22.80 33.83 -7.17
C ASN A 33 23.23 35.01 -6.26
N LEU A 34 22.30 35.93 -6.00
CA LEU A 34 22.55 37.19 -5.25
C LEU A 34 23.18 37.00 -3.86
N SER A 35 23.02 35.81 -3.25
CA SER A 35 23.61 35.41 -1.97
C SER A 35 25.14 35.43 -1.96
N GLY A 36 25.79 35.33 -3.12
CA GLY A 36 27.26 35.34 -3.24
C GLY A 36 27.89 36.70 -3.56
N LEU A 37 27.10 37.76 -3.80
CA LEU A 37 27.62 39.09 -4.19
C LEU A 37 27.62 40.06 -3.00
N SER A 38 28.81 40.61 -2.70
CA SER A 38 29.00 41.72 -1.76
C SER A 38 28.23 42.97 -2.21
N SER A 39 27.90 43.85 -1.26
CA SER A 39 27.13 45.09 -1.48
C SER A 39 27.73 45.97 -2.59
N GLU A 40 29.06 46.03 -2.66
CA GLU A 40 29.82 46.80 -3.65
C GLU A 40 29.73 46.17 -5.05
N ASN A 41 29.83 44.84 -5.14
CA ASN A 41 29.71 44.11 -6.41
C ASN A 41 28.28 44.12 -6.97
N ARG A 42 27.26 44.37 -6.14
CA ARG A 42 25.87 44.56 -6.60
C ARG A 42 25.69 45.86 -7.38
N GLY A 43 26.40 46.94 -7.02
CA GLY A 43 26.34 48.21 -7.74
C GLY A 43 27.01 48.16 -9.12
N ASN A 44 28.06 47.34 -9.25
CA ASN A 44 28.87 47.24 -10.47
C ASN A 44 28.49 46.06 -11.37
N TRP A 45 27.50 45.26 -11.00
CA TRP A 45 27.14 44.04 -11.72
C TRP A 45 26.62 44.31 -13.14
N LYS A 46 27.28 43.71 -14.14
CA LYS A 46 26.85 43.73 -15.55
C LYS A 46 26.27 42.38 -15.96
N CYS A 47 25.23 42.39 -16.78
CA CYS A 47 24.65 41.16 -17.30
C CYS A 47 25.56 40.48 -18.35
N PRO A 48 25.38 39.17 -18.61
CA PRO A 48 26.20 38.44 -19.58
C PRO A 48 26.27 39.09 -20.96
N ASP A 49 25.15 39.62 -21.46
CA ASP A 49 25.10 40.30 -22.76
C ASP A 49 25.97 41.56 -22.81
N CYS A 50 25.97 42.34 -21.73
CA CYS A 50 26.78 43.56 -21.64
C CYS A 50 28.27 43.25 -21.40
N CYS A 51 28.58 42.17 -20.68
CA CYS A 51 29.95 41.67 -20.55
C CYS A 51 30.50 41.18 -21.89
N ALA A 52 29.69 40.46 -22.68
CA ALA A 52 30.07 39.96 -24.00
C ALA A 52 30.21 41.06 -25.05
N SER A 53 29.40 42.13 -24.94
CA SER A 53 29.42 43.26 -25.87
C SER A 53 30.55 44.28 -25.59
N GLN A 54 31.23 44.19 -24.45
CA GLN A 54 32.31 45.11 -24.11
C GLN A 54 33.55 44.79 -24.97
N ARG A 55 33.96 45.73 -25.83
CA ARG A 55 35.22 45.64 -26.57
C ARG A 55 36.36 45.49 -25.56
N LYS A 56 37.20 44.46 -25.71
CA LYS A 56 38.46 44.34 -24.98
C LYS A 56 39.43 45.39 -25.53
N GLY A 57 39.25 46.64 -25.12
CA GLY A 57 40.19 47.72 -25.39
C GLY A 57 41.35 47.63 -24.41
N GLY A 58 42.43 46.95 -24.82
CA GLY A 58 43.75 47.13 -24.23
C GLY A 58 44.60 47.98 -25.16
N ASP A 59 45.64 48.61 -24.61
CA ASP A 59 46.69 49.25 -25.39
C ASP A 59 47.44 48.19 -26.21
N ASN A 60 47.40 48.31 -27.54
CA ASN A 60 47.99 47.35 -28.49
C ASN A 60 49.42 47.73 -28.90
N SER A 61 50.04 48.67 -28.19
CA SER A 61 51.41 49.18 -28.41
C SER A 61 52.52 48.12 -28.35
N SER A 62 52.21 46.88 -27.93
CA SER A 62 53.17 45.77 -27.78
C SER A 62 52.85 44.53 -28.62
N THR A 63 52.17 44.70 -29.75
CA THR A 63 51.92 43.58 -30.69
C THR A 63 52.91 43.66 -31.84
N PRO A 64 53.83 42.68 -32.05
CA PRO A 64 54.79 42.76 -33.14
C PRO A 64 54.06 42.65 -34.48
N ILE A 65 54.24 43.69 -35.31
CA ILE A 65 53.76 43.76 -36.69
C ILE A 65 54.52 42.70 -37.50
N ARG A 66 53.80 41.76 -38.10
CA ARG A 66 54.36 40.84 -39.09
C ARG A 66 54.36 41.52 -40.45
N SER A 67 55.53 41.98 -40.89
CA SER A 67 55.74 42.46 -42.25
C SER A 67 57.00 41.84 -42.86
N THR A 68 56.75 41.19 -44.00
CA THR A 68 57.58 41.14 -45.21
C THR A 68 58.94 40.44 -45.21
N ASN A 69 59.12 39.71 -46.31
CA ASN A 69 60.31 38.97 -46.73
C ASN A 69 61.54 39.87 -46.91
N GLU A 70 62.68 39.18 -47.03
CA GLU A 70 64.01 39.62 -47.48
C GLU A 70 64.95 40.15 -46.38
N ASN A 71 65.92 39.31 -45.95
CA ASN A 71 67.31 39.47 -46.37
C ASN A 71 68.24 38.41 -45.75
N ILE A 72 69.08 37.88 -46.62
CA ILE A 72 70.18 36.93 -46.39
C ILE A 72 71.34 37.65 -45.68
N THR A 73 71.94 37.02 -44.66
CA THR A 73 73.35 37.27 -44.32
C THR A 73 74.06 35.97 -43.93
N LEU A 74 75.02 35.57 -44.77
CA LEU A 74 76.00 34.52 -44.54
C LEU A 74 76.89 34.87 -43.34
N ARG A 75 77.07 33.94 -42.40
CA ARG A 75 78.05 34.08 -41.30
C ARG A 75 79.29 33.24 -41.58
N LYS A 76 80.42 33.94 -41.65
CA LYS A 76 81.79 33.47 -41.90
C LYS A 76 82.29 32.61 -40.72
N LYS A 77 82.89 31.45 -41.04
CA LYS A 77 83.72 30.63 -40.12
C LYS A 77 84.95 31.43 -39.68
N SER A 78 85.24 31.44 -38.39
CA SER A 78 86.61 31.58 -37.89
C SER A 78 86.85 30.52 -36.82
N ASP A 79 87.82 29.67 -37.07
CA ASP A 79 88.30 28.65 -36.15
C ASP A 79 89.00 29.30 -34.96
N THR A 80 88.71 28.82 -33.75
CA THR A 80 89.60 28.99 -32.59
C THR A 80 89.41 27.76 -31.70
N VAL A 81 90.46 26.95 -31.61
CA VAL A 81 90.52 25.71 -30.83
C VAL A 81 91.00 26.06 -29.42
N CYS A 82 90.22 25.71 -28.39
CA CYS A 82 90.71 25.41 -27.04
C CYS A 82 89.71 24.51 -26.30
N ASP A 83 90.27 23.50 -25.62
CA ASP A 83 89.69 22.52 -24.68
C ASP A 83 88.16 22.38 -24.60
N ALA A 84 87.63 21.42 -25.36
CA ALA A 84 86.22 21.03 -25.31
C ALA A 84 85.99 19.54 -24.95
N ALA A 85 87.02 18.74 -24.66
CA ALA A 85 86.88 17.28 -24.61
C ALA A 85 86.26 16.74 -23.30
N ALA A 86 86.62 17.27 -22.12
CA ALA A 86 86.08 16.82 -20.83
C ALA A 86 84.69 17.41 -20.53
N THR A 87 84.48 18.67 -20.90
CA THR A 87 83.19 19.37 -20.80
C THR A 87 82.15 18.83 -21.77
N THR A 88 82.54 18.25 -22.92
CA THR A 88 81.58 17.65 -23.86
C THR A 88 81.11 16.26 -23.46
N THR A 89 81.86 15.50 -22.65
CA THR A 89 81.43 14.19 -22.14
C THR A 89 80.37 14.32 -21.06
N GLU A 90 80.56 15.20 -20.08
CA GLU A 90 79.56 15.48 -19.03
C GLU A 90 78.28 16.10 -19.61
N VAL A 91 78.41 17.03 -20.57
CA VAL A 91 77.26 17.61 -21.28
C VAL A 91 76.52 16.56 -22.12
N LYS A 92 77.23 15.57 -22.69
CA LYS A 92 76.61 14.45 -23.42
C LYS A 92 75.81 13.54 -22.48
N GLU A 93 76.38 13.16 -21.33
CA GLU A 93 75.69 12.38 -20.30
C GLU A 93 74.44 13.11 -19.76
N LEU A 94 74.56 14.41 -19.50
CA LEU A 94 73.44 15.24 -19.08
C LEU A 94 72.35 15.32 -20.16
N THR A 95 72.72 15.43 -21.45
CA THR A 95 71.75 15.39 -22.55
C THR A 95 71.07 14.03 -22.73
N SER A 96 71.72 12.92 -22.39
CA SER A 96 71.07 11.60 -22.38
C SER A 96 70.10 11.45 -21.22
N GLU A 97 70.46 11.92 -20.02
CA GLU A 97 69.57 11.95 -18.84
C GLU A 97 68.36 12.84 -19.10
N VAL A 98 68.55 14.03 -19.69
CA VAL A 98 67.45 14.92 -20.10
C VAL A 98 66.57 14.25 -21.16
N ARG A 99 67.12 13.45 -22.08
CA ARG A 99 66.33 12.67 -23.04
C ARG A 99 65.47 11.61 -22.36
N LEU A 100 66.04 10.85 -21.42
CA LEU A 100 65.30 9.86 -20.63
C LEU A 100 64.17 10.52 -19.82
N LEU A 101 64.46 11.64 -19.15
CA LEU A 101 63.46 12.45 -18.45
C LEU A 101 62.36 12.95 -19.40
N THR A 102 62.69 13.42 -20.61
CA THR A 102 61.67 13.83 -21.59
C THR A 102 60.82 12.67 -22.09
N GLN A 103 61.37 11.45 -22.15
CA GLN A 103 60.60 10.24 -22.46
C GLN A 103 59.66 9.86 -21.31
N GLU A 104 60.13 9.92 -20.06
CA GLU A 104 59.30 9.67 -18.89
C GLU A 104 58.19 10.72 -18.75
N ILE A 105 58.48 12.00 -18.97
CA ILE A 105 57.49 13.08 -18.99
C ILE A 105 56.45 12.83 -20.10
N CYS A 106 56.87 12.38 -21.28
CA CYS A 106 55.94 12.00 -22.35
C CYS A 106 55.06 10.80 -21.95
N SER A 107 55.60 9.81 -21.25
CA SER A 107 54.85 8.66 -20.75
C SER A 107 53.83 9.06 -19.69
N LEU A 108 54.25 9.86 -18.70
CA LEU A 108 53.39 10.42 -17.66
C LEU A 108 52.25 11.27 -18.25
N LYS A 109 52.55 12.08 -19.28
CA LYS A 109 51.52 12.86 -19.98
C LYS A 109 50.43 11.98 -20.60
N LYS A 110 50.81 10.87 -21.25
CA LYS A 110 49.85 9.90 -21.82
C LYS A 110 49.03 9.21 -20.73
N GLN A 111 49.65 8.85 -19.61
CA GLN A 111 48.94 8.28 -18.46
C GLN A 111 47.95 9.29 -17.85
N LEU A 112 48.32 10.57 -17.77
CA LEU A 112 47.45 11.65 -17.30
C LEU A 112 46.26 11.87 -18.24
N GLU A 113 46.46 11.88 -19.56
CA GLU A 113 45.39 11.97 -20.55
C GLU A 113 44.40 10.79 -20.45
N SER A 114 44.92 9.57 -20.23
CA SER A 114 44.11 8.37 -19.98
C SER A 114 43.31 8.46 -18.67
N ALA A 115 43.93 8.95 -17.61
CA ALA A 115 43.27 9.15 -16.31
C ALA A 115 42.15 10.21 -16.40
N ILE A 116 42.38 11.33 -17.10
CA ILE A 116 41.36 12.36 -17.35
C ILE A 116 40.19 11.77 -18.14
N SER A 117 40.47 10.98 -19.18
CA SER A 117 39.45 10.30 -19.97
C SER A 117 38.62 9.35 -19.10
N SER A 118 39.27 8.57 -18.24
CA SER A 118 38.61 7.65 -17.30
C SER A 118 37.77 8.40 -16.27
N LEU A 119 38.25 9.54 -15.77
CA LEU A 119 37.51 10.41 -14.83
C LEU A 119 36.25 10.98 -15.48
N SER A 120 36.34 11.45 -16.73
CA SER A 120 35.17 11.94 -17.47
C SER A 120 34.11 10.86 -17.71
N SER A 121 34.54 9.60 -17.91
CA SER A 121 33.65 8.46 -18.02
C SER A 121 32.98 8.12 -16.67
N CYS A 122 33.74 8.24 -15.58
CA CYS A 122 33.23 8.08 -14.22
C CYS A 122 32.16 9.14 -13.89
N GLU A 123 32.40 10.40 -14.24
CA GLU A 123 31.45 11.50 -14.07
C GLU A 123 30.12 11.21 -14.76
N LYS A 124 30.15 10.79 -16.03
CA LYS A 124 28.93 10.40 -16.77
C LYS A 124 28.18 9.25 -16.10
N ARG A 125 28.90 8.24 -15.61
CA ARG A 125 28.27 7.11 -14.88
C ARG A 125 27.66 7.56 -13.56
N LEU A 126 28.26 8.53 -12.86
CA LEU A 126 27.69 9.11 -11.64
C LEU A 126 26.40 9.87 -11.93
N ASP A 127 26.34 10.63 -13.03
CA ASP A 127 25.11 11.31 -13.47
C ASP A 127 24.00 10.31 -13.83
N GLU A 128 24.34 9.25 -14.57
CA GLU A 128 23.41 8.17 -14.91
C GLU A 128 22.86 7.49 -13.63
N LEU A 129 23.73 7.17 -12.67
CA LEU A 129 23.32 6.62 -11.38
C LEU A 129 22.45 7.61 -10.60
N GLY A 130 22.79 8.90 -10.58
CA GLY A 130 21.97 9.94 -9.96
C GLY A 130 20.57 10.00 -10.56
N SER A 131 20.46 9.91 -11.88
CA SER A 131 19.17 9.88 -12.59
C SER A 131 18.36 8.61 -12.29
N ALA A 132 19.03 7.45 -12.18
CA ALA A 132 18.41 6.19 -11.83
C ALA A 132 17.89 6.21 -10.37
N ILE A 133 18.66 6.79 -9.45
CA ILE A 133 18.25 6.96 -8.04
C ILE A 133 17.00 7.85 -7.97
N ALA A 134 17.01 9.02 -8.63
CA ALA A 134 15.85 9.92 -8.65
C ALA A 134 14.60 9.24 -9.23
N THR A 135 14.76 8.42 -10.27
CA THR A 135 13.67 7.64 -10.85
C THR A 135 13.17 6.58 -9.88
N ASN A 136 14.07 5.85 -9.20
CA ASN A 136 13.69 4.84 -8.22
C ASN A 136 12.99 5.46 -7.01
N ASP A 137 13.45 6.61 -6.51
CA ASP A 137 12.79 7.34 -5.44
C ASP A 137 11.35 7.73 -5.82
N SER A 138 11.13 8.17 -7.06
CA SER A 138 9.78 8.48 -7.54
C SER A 138 8.89 7.23 -7.58
N ARG A 139 9.44 6.08 -7.98
CA ARG A 139 8.71 4.80 -8.04
C ARG A 139 8.41 4.26 -6.64
N ILE A 140 9.34 4.40 -5.70
CA ILE A 140 9.16 3.99 -4.31
C ILE A 140 8.00 4.78 -3.69
N LYS A 141 7.98 6.10 -3.85
CA LYS A 141 6.86 6.94 -3.37
C LYS A 141 5.52 6.50 -3.96
N GLN A 142 5.45 6.25 -5.26
CA GLN A 142 4.22 5.75 -5.89
C GLN A 142 3.79 4.38 -5.33
N LEU A 143 4.73 3.49 -5.01
CA LEU A 143 4.42 2.19 -4.42
C LEU A 143 3.92 2.32 -2.98
N GLU A 144 4.50 3.25 -2.20
CA GLU A 144 4.05 3.56 -0.84
C GLU A 144 2.62 4.14 -0.84
N ASP A 145 2.34 5.09 -1.73
CA ASP A 145 1.00 5.68 -1.89
C ASP A 145 -0.03 4.62 -2.28
N ARG A 146 0.30 3.76 -3.26
CA ARG A 146 -0.58 2.66 -3.68
C ARG A 146 -0.80 1.61 -2.59
N LYS A 147 0.22 1.37 -1.74
CA LYS A 147 0.09 0.46 -0.59
C LYS A 147 -0.90 1.03 0.42
N LEU A 148 -0.79 2.32 0.74
CA LEU A 148 -1.72 3.00 1.64
C LEU A 148 -3.15 2.94 1.10
N GLU A 149 -3.35 3.23 -0.18
CA GLU A 149 -4.65 3.12 -0.84
C GLU A 149 -5.21 1.69 -0.78
N THR A 150 -4.36 0.68 -1.02
CA THR A 150 -4.73 -0.73 -0.95
C THR A 150 -5.19 -1.12 0.46
N ASP A 151 -4.51 -0.63 1.50
CA ASP A 151 -4.86 -0.93 2.88
C ASP A 151 -6.17 -0.26 3.29
N ILE A 152 -6.39 0.99 2.87
CA ILE A 152 -7.68 1.68 3.03
C ILE A 152 -8.79 0.92 2.31
N LEU A 153 -8.57 0.52 1.05
CA LEU A 153 -9.57 -0.21 0.27
C LEU A 153 -9.92 -1.56 0.90
N LYS A 154 -8.93 -2.30 1.42
CA LYS A 154 -9.17 -3.56 2.14
C LYS A 154 -10.01 -3.33 3.41
N ALA A 155 -9.75 -2.26 4.15
CA ALA A 155 -10.55 -1.90 5.32
C ALA A 155 -12.00 -1.60 4.91
N THR A 156 -12.21 -0.77 3.89
CA THR A 156 -13.55 -0.46 3.36
C THR A 156 -14.29 -1.72 2.89
N VAL A 157 -13.63 -2.62 2.15
CA VAL A 157 -14.23 -3.88 1.69
C VAL A 157 -14.63 -4.77 2.89
N LYS A 158 -13.83 -4.79 3.95
CA LYS A 158 -14.16 -5.52 5.17
C LYS A 158 -15.42 -4.93 5.83
N ASP A 159 -15.50 -3.61 5.97
CA ASP A 159 -16.64 -2.93 6.58
C ASP A 159 -17.93 -3.13 5.78
N LEU A 160 -17.86 -2.98 4.45
CA LEU A 160 -18.98 -3.23 3.55
C LEU A 160 -19.49 -4.68 3.63
N ARG A 161 -18.59 -5.66 3.76
CA ARG A 161 -18.98 -7.07 3.94
C ARG A 161 -19.69 -7.30 5.27
N LEU A 162 -19.27 -6.62 6.34
CA LEU A 162 -19.92 -6.69 7.64
C LEU A 162 -21.32 -6.07 7.59
N GLU A 163 -21.46 -4.91 6.97
CA GLU A 163 -22.75 -4.23 6.80
C GLU A 163 -23.70 -5.05 5.94
N LEU A 164 -23.22 -5.58 4.81
CA LEU A 164 -24.00 -6.46 3.93
C LEU A 164 -24.48 -7.71 4.69
N ASN A 165 -23.62 -8.33 5.49
CA ASN A 165 -24.01 -9.48 6.30
C ASN A 165 -25.04 -9.10 7.38
N ALA A 166 -24.89 -7.95 8.04
CA ALA A 166 -25.88 -7.46 9.00
C ALA A 166 -27.24 -7.20 8.34
N GLN A 167 -27.25 -6.61 7.14
CA GLN A 167 -28.45 -6.40 6.36
C GLN A 167 -29.09 -7.74 5.95
N ASN A 168 -28.30 -8.70 5.45
CA ASN A 168 -28.78 -10.04 5.11
C ASN A 168 -29.36 -10.76 6.34
N GLN A 169 -28.73 -10.64 7.50
CA GLN A 169 -29.24 -11.21 8.75
C GLN A 169 -30.57 -10.55 9.18
N ASN A 170 -30.72 -9.25 8.96
CA ASN A 170 -31.96 -8.53 9.22
C ASN A 170 -33.11 -8.98 8.31
N HIS A 171 -32.83 -9.38 7.06
CA HIS A 171 -33.85 -9.96 6.18
C HIS A 171 -34.40 -11.30 6.70
N LEU A 172 -33.60 -12.03 7.49
CA LEU A 172 -33.98 -13.30 8.09
C LEU A 172 -34.68 -13.13 9.46
N ARG A 173 -34.94 -11.89 9.93
CA ARG A 173 -35.50 -11.61 11.26
C ARG A 173 -36.89 -12.20 11.52
N ASN A 174 -37.59 -12.57 10.46
CA ASN A 174 -38.93 -13.16 10.52
C ASN A 174 -38.90 -14.68 10.30
N GLU A 175 -37.72 -15.26 10.10
CA GLU A 175 -37.56 -16.67 9.77
C GLU A 175 -37.16 -17.49 10.99
N LEU A 176 -37.80 -18.66 11.09
CA LEU A 176 -37.58 -19.69 12.08
C LEU A 176 -37.04 -20.94 11.37
N GLU A 177 -36.04 -21.59 11.96
CA GLU A 177 -35.50 -22.85 11.48
C GLU A 177 -35.88 -23.98 12.45
N LEU A 178 -36.63 -24.97 11.95
CA LEU A 178 -36.96 -26.21 12.64
C LEU A 178 -35.99 -27.31 12.19
N SER A 179 -35.13 -27.74 13.09
CA SER A 179 -34.18 -28.85 12.84
C SER A 179 -34.67 -30.13 13.52
N GLY A 180 -34.37 -31.29 12.95
CA GLY A 180 -34.73 -32.59 13.53
C GLY A 180 -36.14 -33.09 13.16
N VAL A 181 -36.82 -32.43 12.21
CA VAL A 181 -38.09 -32.88 11.64
C VAL A 181 -37.80 -33.96 10.58
N PRO A 182 -38.20 -35.24 10.78
CA PRO A 182 -37.99 -36.32 9.81
C PRO A 182 -38.59 -36.02 8.44
N GLU A 183 -37.99 -36.52 7.36
CA GLU A 183 -38.53 -36.35 6.01
C GLU A 183 -39.46 -37.52 5.68
N THR A 184 -40.72 -37.24 5.38
CA THR A 184 -41.69 -38.25 4.91
C THR A 184 -42.12 -37.96 3.48
N SER A 185 -42.53 -39.01 2.77
CA SER A 185 -43.13 -38.89 1.44
C SER A 185 -44.42 -38.07 1.54
N ASN A 186 -44.62 -37.09 0.65
CA ASN A 186 -45.82 -36.24 0.62
C ASN A 186 -46.12 -35.50 1.93
N GLU A 187 -45.08 -35.05 2.63
CA GLU A 187 -45.23 -34.26 3.85
C GLU A 187 -45.91 -32.89 3.60
N ASN A 188 -46.81 -32.51 4.50
CA ASN A 188 -47.35 -31.15 4.54
C ASN A 188 -46.55 -30.31 5.55
N ILE A 189 -45.51 -29.64 5.06
CA ILE A 189 -44.59 -28.85 5.91
C ILE A 189 -45.31 -27.66 6.57
N HIS A 190 -46.33 -27.11 5.91
CA HIS A 190 -47.15 -26.04 6.47
C HIS A 190 -47.90 -26.52 7.72
N HIS A 191 -48.56 -27.68 7.62
CA HIS A 191 -49.25 -28.29 8.75
C HIS A 191 -48.29 -28.65 9.89
N ILE A 192 -47.10 -29.18 9.56
CA ILE A 192 -46.04 -29.47 10.54
C ILE A 192 -45.63 -28.21 11.31
N ALA A 193 -45.50 -27.06 10.64
CA ALA A 193 -45.17 -25.80 11.30
C ALA A 193 -46.25 -25.36 12.31
N LEU A 194 -47.53 -25.52 11.96
CA LEU A 194 -48.66 -25.22 12.85
C LEU A 194 -48.68 -26.14 14.07
N LEU A 195 -48.53 -27.46 13.86
CA LEU A 195 -48.46 -28.43 14.96
C LEU A 195 -47.28 -28.17 15.89
N ALA A 196 -46.11 -27.85 15.33
CA ALA A 196 -44.91 -27.51 16.08
C ALA A 196 -45.13 -26.30 17.00
N ALA A 197 -45.74 -25.23 16.48
CA ALA A 197 -46.09 -24.05 17.28
C ALA A 197 -47.16 -24.36 18.35
N ARG A 198 -48.21 -25.11 17.99
CA ARG A 198 -49.28 -25.52 18.92
C ARG A 198 -48.73 -26.34 20.08
N LYS A 199 -47.79 -27.25 19.83
CA LYS A 199 -47.14 -28.05 20.88
C LYS A 199 -46.33 -27.18 21.85
N LEU A 200 -45.76 -26.09 21.36
CA LEU A 200 -45.12 -25.06 22.18
C LEU A 200 -46.12 -24.20 22.96
N GLY A 201 -47.43 -24.37 22.74
CA GLY A 201 -48.49 -23.55 23.34
C GLY A 201 -48.55 -22.15 22.75
N VAL A 202 -48.06 -21.98 21.53
CA VAL A 202 -48.18 -20.74 20.77
C VAL A 202 -49.25 -20.94 19.70
N GLU A 203 -50.27 -20.10 19.73
CA GLU A 203 -51.27 -20.05 18.66
C GLU A 203 -50.63 -19.46 17.41
N LEU A 204 -50.69 -20.22 16.32
CA LEU A 204 -50.16 -19.84 15.01
C LEU A 204 -51.25 -20.14 13.98
N ASP A 205 -51.71 -19.11 13.29
CA ASP A 205 -52.70 -19.23 12.23
C ASP A 205 -52.04 -19.36 10.85
N ASP A 206 -52.77 -19.90 9.88
CA ASP A 206 -52.32 -19.94 8.47
C ASP A 206 -51.94 -18.55 7.94
N ARG A 207 -52.65 -17.52 8.39
CA ARG A 207 -52.41 -16.12 8.01
C ARG A 207 -51.11 -15.55 8.57
N ASP A 208 -50.52 -16.17 9.58
CA ASP A 208 -49.24 -15.71 10.15
C ASP A 208 -48.02 -16.22 9.37
N ILE A 209 -48.19 -17.27 8.54
CA ILE A 209 -47.14 -17.89 7.75
C ILE A 209 -47.10 -17.25 6.35
N ASP A 210 -45.98 -16.66 6.00
CA ASP A 210 -45.71 -16.12 4.67
C ASP A 210 -45.24 -17.23 3.71
N TRP A 211 -44.29 -18.04 4.20
CA TRP A 211 -43.66 -19.07 3.38
C TRP A 211 -43.05 -20.18 4.24
N VAL A 212 -43.08 -21.41 3.74
CA VAL A 212 -42.46 -22.56 4.40
C VAL A 212 -41.81 -23.50 3.38
N SER A 213 -40.59 -23.97 3.68
CA SER A 213 -39.91 -24.96 2.84
C SER A 213 -38.76 -25.66 3.56
N ARG A 214 -38.33 -26.82 3.03
CA ARG A 214 -37.06 -27.44 3.44
C ARG A 214 -35.90 -26.78 2.73
N VAL A 215 -34.85 -26.48 3.49
CA VAL A 215 -33.65 -25.83 2.95
C VAL A 215 -32.45 -26.78 2.98
N GLY A 216 -31.71 -26.81 1.88
CA GLY A 216 -30.50 -27.62 1.72
C GLY A 216 -30.65 -28.70 0.64
N PRO A 217 -29.52 -29.24 0.16
CA PRO A 217 -29.51 -30.28 -0.86
C PRO A 217 -30.22 -31.52 -0.35
N ARG A 218 -31.10 -32.09 -1.17
CA ARG A 218 -31.76 -33.37 -0.91
C ARG A 218 -30.67 -34.44 -0.90
N GLY A 219 -30.36 -35.01 0.27
CA GLY A 219 -29.38 -36.07 0.34
C GLY A 219 -29.81 -37.26 -0.52
N LYS A 220 -28.87 -37.93 -1.20
CA LYS A 220 -29.17 -39.20 -1.88
C LYS A 220 -29.81 -40.16 -0.86
N PRO A 221 -30.83 -40.93 -1.24
CA PRO A 221 -31.35 -42.01 -0.40
C PRO A 221 -30.29 -43.12 -0.35
N THR A 222 -29.24 -42.94 0.45
CA THR A 222 -28.35 -44.03 0.80
C THR A 222 -29.07 -44.83 1.88
N THR A 223 -29.39 -46.08 1.55
CA THR A 223 -29.70 -47.12 2.52
C THR A 223 -28.74 -47.01 3.70
N ALA A 224 -29.24 -47.19 4.91
CA ALA A 224 -28.56 -46.99 6.19
C ALA A 224 -27.41 -48.00 6.46
N THR A 225 -26.50 -48.20 5.50
CA THR A 225 -25.37 -49.13 5.61
C THR A 225 -24.12 -48.49 6.23
N ASP A 226 -23.99 -47.16 6.24
CA ASP A 226 -22.73 -46.48 6.60
C ASP A 226 -22.71 -45.81 8.00
N GLY A 227 -23.66 -46.13 8.89
CA GLY A 227 -23.63 -45.65 10.28
C GLY A 227 -23.71 -44.11 10.47
N LYS A 228 -23.80 -43.34 9.40
CA LYS A 228 -24.01 -41.89 9.43
C LYS A 228 -25.51 -41.62 9.45
N THR A 229 -26.02 -41.18 10.60
CA THR A 229 -27.40 -40.71 10.76
C THR A 229 -27.69 -39.66 9.69
N LYS A 230 -28.64 -39.93 8.79
CA LYS A 230 -29.10 -38.98 7.78
C LYS A 230 -29.77 -37.82 8.51
N PHE A 231 -29.10 -36.68 8.61
CA PHE A 231 -29.73 -35.48 9.17
C PHE A 231 -30.79 -34.97 8.19
N SER A 232 -32.04 -34.93 8.64
CA SER A 232 -33.16 -34.37 7.88
C SER A 232 -32.91 -32.90 7.56
N ARG A 233 -33.26 -32.44 6.35
CA ARG A 233 -33.10 -31.03 5.99
C ARG A 233 -33.95 -30.16 6.91
N PRO A 234 -33.43 -29.05 7.43
CA PRO A 234 -34.23 -28.17 8.27
C PRO A 234 -35.40 -27.58 7.49
N VAL A 235 -36.53 -27.42 8.18
CA VAL A 235 -37.69 -26.67 7.69
C VAL A 235 -37.49 -25.22 8.09
N VAL A 236 -37.61 -24.30 7.13
CA VAL A 236 -37.63 -22.86 7.38
C VAL A 236 -39.05 -22.37 7.24
N VAL A 237 -39.52 -21.64 8.26
CA VAL A 237 -40.83 -21.00 8.30
C VAL A 237 -40.59 -19.50 8.37
N ARG A 238 -41.06 -18.77 7.37
CA ARG A 238 -41.10 -17.31 7.36
C ARG A 238 -42.46 -16.85 7.87
N LEU A 239 -42.44 -16.03 8.91
CA LEU A 239 -43.63 -15.47 9.53
C LEU A 239 -43.82 -14.02 9.08
N LEU A 240 -45.07 -13.54 9.02
CA LEU A 240 -45.33 -12.13 8.71
C LEU A 240 -44.80 -11.19 9.79
N ARG A 241 -44.92 -11.61 11.06
CA ARG A 241 -44.56 -10.80 12.22
C ARG A 241 -43.38 -11.39 12.97
N ARG A 242 -42.35 -10.57 13.18
CA ARG A 242 -41.21 -10.90 14.05
C ARG A 242 -41.64 -11.31 15.46
N ALA A 243 -42.67 -10.65 16.01
CA ALA A 243 -43.15 -10.93 17.36
C ALA A 243 -43.58 -12.40 17.54
N LYS A 244 -44.26 -12.99 16.54
CA LYS A 244 -44.64 -14.41 16.56
C LYS A 244 -43.43 -15.33 16.50
N ARG A 245 -42.42 -14.99 15.69
CA ARG A 245 -41.14 -15.72 15.67
C ARG A 245 -40.47 -15.71 17.05
N ASP A 246 -40.39 -14.54 17.67
CA ASP A 246 -39.74 -14.35 18.98
C ASP A 246 -40.54 -15.07 20.10
N GLU A 247 -41.87 -15.09 20.01
CA GLU A 247 -42.76 -15.85 20.90
C GLU A 247 -42.47 -17.36 20.83
N ILE A 248 -42.39 -17.94 19.62
CA ILE A 248 -42.07 -19.36 19.40
C ILE A 248 -40.68 -19.70 19.95
N ILE A 249 -39.66 -18.89 19.65
CA ILE A 249 -38.30 -19.10 20.16
C ILE A 249 -38.26 -19.02 21.69
N LYS A 250 -38.99 -18.09 22.30
CA LYS A 250 -39.08 -17.95 23.76
C LYS A 250 -39.77 -19.16 24.37
N ALA A 251 -40.90 -19.60 23.80
CA ALA A 251 -41.62 -20.79 24.24
C ALA A 251 -40.73 -22.03 24.17
N ALA A 252 -39.93 -22.19 23.11
CA ALA A 252 -39.02 -23.34 22.93
C ALA A 252 -37.87 -23.38 23.94
N LYS A 253 -37.43 -22.23 24.47
CA LYS A 253 -36.44 -22.18 25.55
C LYS A 253 -36.99 -22.71 26.88
N THR A 254 -38.29 -22.48 27.13
CA THR A 254 -39.00 -22.92 28.33
C THR A 254 -39.49 -24.36 28.22
N ARG A 255 -40.17 -24.71 27.11
CA ARG A 255 -40.71 -26.04 26.83
C ARG A 255 -39.69 -26.86 26.05
N ARG A 256 -38.76 -27.47 26.79
CA ARG A 256 -37.67 -28.28 26.22
C ARG A 256 -38.18 -29.67 25.84
N ASN A 257 -37.40 -30.35 24.99
CA ASN A 257 -37.56 -31.77 24.63
C ASN A 257 -38.82 -32.11 23.80
N ILE A 258 -39.26 -31.20 22.93
CA ILE A 258 -40.25 -31.56 21.90
C ILE A 258 -39.63 -32.54 20.92
N THR A 259 -40.39 -33.57 20.58
CA THR A 259 -39.99 -34.64 19.67
C THR A 259 -40.89 -34.71 18.43
N SER A 260 -40.47 -35.46 17.40
CA SER A 260 -41.28 -35.69 16.20
C SER A 260 -42.58 -36.45 16.49
N ALA A 261 -42.60 -37.29 17.52
CA ALA A 261 -43.83 -37.96 17.97
C ALA A 261 -44.87 -36.96 18.51
N ASP A 262 -44.43 -35.86 19.13
CA ASP A 262 -45.32 -34.83 19.68
C ASP A 262 -46.05 -34.00 18.62
N ILE A 263 -45.58 -34.06 17.37
CA ILE A 263 -46.17 -33.38 16.21
C ILE A 263 -46.72 -34.39 15.20
N GLU A 264 -47.06 -35.59 15.67
CA GLU A 264 -47.77 -36.63 14.92
C GLU A 264 -47.03 -37.11 13.65
N ILE A 265 -45.69 -37.00 13.63
CA ILE A 265 -44.89 -37.56 12.54
C ILE A 265 -44.64 -39.04 12.83
N PRO A 266 -45.03 -39.96 11.92
CA PRO A 266 -44.79 -41.38 12.10
C PRO A 266 -43.30 -41.73 11.99
N GLY A 267 -42.85 -42.70 12.79
CA GLY A 267 -41.49 -43.25 12.74
C GLY A 267 -40.71 -43.07 14.03
N GLU A 268 -39.37 -43.09 13.93
CA GLU A 268 -38.47 -42.89 15.06
C GLU A 268 -38.62 -41.47 15.64
N SER A 269 -38.61 -41.38 16.97
CA SER A 269 -38.78 -40.11 17.67
C SER A 269 -37.46 -39.33 17.68
N HIS A 270 -37.44 -38.20 17.00
CA HIS A 270 -36.30 -37.30 16.92
C HIS A 270 -36.60 -35.98 17.64
N LYS A 271 -35.61 -35.46 18.38
CA LYS A 271 -35.72 -34.18 19.06
C LYS A 271 -35.76 -33.03 18.05
N ILE A 272 -36.76 -32.16 18.18
CA ILE A 272 -36.94 -30.98 17.35
C ILE A 272 -36.31 -29.77 18.03
N TYR A 273 -35.55 -29.01 17.26
CA TYR A 273 -34.92 -27.77 17.69
C TYR A 273 -35.51 -26.58 16.95
N TYR A 274 -35.83 -25.53 17.72
CA TYR A 274 -36.33 -24.27 17.22
C TYR A 274 -35.21 -23.25 17.29
N ASN A 275 -34.71 -22.84 16.13
CA ASN A 275 -33.57 -21.94 16.02
C ASN A 275 -33.93 -20.70 15.22
N GLU A 276 -33.32 -19.56 15.55
CA GLU A 276 -33.39 -18.40 14.68
C GLU A 276 -32.64 -18.69 13.37
N ARG A 277 -33.16 -18.20 12.24
CA ARG A 277 -32.47 -18.38 10.97
C ARG A 277 -31.25 -17.45 10.90
N LEU A 278 -30.08 -18.05 10.73
CA LEU A 278 -28.81 -17.32 10.56
C LEU A 278 -28.31 -17.37 9.11
N THR A 279 -27.65 -16.29 8.70
CA THR A 279 -26.85 -16.28 7.47
C THR A 279 -25.75 -17.35 7.55
N LYS A 280 -25.28 -17.82 6.39
CA LYS A 280 -24.18 -18.80 6.33
C LYS A 280 -22.95 -18.37 7.16
N PRO A 281 -22.39 -17.14 7.00
CA PRO A 281 -21.24 -16.73 7.81
C PRO A 281 -21.57 -16.66 9.30
N ASN A 282 -22.75 -16.18 9.72
CA ASN A 282 -23.12 -16.15 11.13
C ASN A 282 -23.30 -17.56 11.71
N ARG A 283 -23.77 -18.52 10.92
CA ARG A 283 -23.88 -19.92 11.33
C ARG A 283 -22.51 -20.56 11.55
N GLU A 284 -21.57 -20.30 10.64
CA GLU A 284 -20.18 -20.74 10.77
C GLU A 284 -19.51 -20.10 11.99
N LEU A 285 -19.66 -18.78 12.14
CA LEU A 285 -19.16 -18.01 13.29
C LEU A 285 -19.74 -18.54 14.60
N PHE A 286 -21.04 -18.83 14.66
CA PHE A 286 -21.69 -19.34 15.86
C PHE A 286 -21.21 -20.75 16.22
N ARG A 287 -21.01 -21.61 15.22
CA ARG A 287 -20.45 -22.95 15.42
C ARG A 287 -19.04 -22.87 15.99
N GLU A 288 -18.20 -22.02 15.43
CA GLU A 288 -16.84 -21.82 15.92
C GLU A 288 -16.83 -21.21 17.33
N ALA A 289 -17.64 -20.18 17.56
CA ALA A 289 -17.80 -19.55 18.85
C ALA A 289 -18.21 -20.56 19.94
N ARG A 290 -19.21 -21.41 19.68
CA ARG A 290 -19.63 -22.46 20.62
C ARG A 290 -18.52 -23.47 20.88
N LYS A 291 -17.80 -23.89 19.84
CA LYS A 291 -16.68 -24.84 19.96
C LYS A 291 -15.58 -24.27 20.88
N LYS A 292 -15.10 -23.06 20.59
CA LYS A 292 -14.06 -22.38 21.39
C LYS A 292 -14.52 -22.04 22.81
N THR A 293 -15.79 -21.63 22.99
CA THR A 293 -16.38 -21.39 24.31
C THR A 293 -16.27 -22.65 25.19
N LYS A 294 -16.58 -23.82 24.63
CA LYS A 294 -16.47 -25.10 25.34
C LYS A 294 -15.02 -25.48 25.62
N GLU A 295 -14.13 -25.32 24.64
CA GLU A 295 -12.70 -25.65 24.77
C GLU A 295 -11.99 -24.79 25.82
N LEU A 296 -12.36 -23.52 25.95
CA LEU A 296 -11.73 -22.56 26.86
C LEU A 296 -12.50 -22.36 28.17
N GLY A 297 -13.54 -23.16 28.43
CA GLY A 297 -14.29 -23.13 29.70
C GLY A 297 -15.10 -21.85 29.94
N PHE A 298 -15.55 -21.16 28.88
CA PHE A 298 -16.43 -19.99 29.02
C PHE A 298 -17.84 -20.44 29.42
N SER A 299 -18.54 -19.69 30.26
CA SER A 299 -19.85 -20.10 30.80
C SER A 299 -20.94 -20.26 29.74
N HIS A 300 -21.08 -19.30 28.82
CA HIS A 300 -22.24 -19.30 27.91
C HIS A 300 -21.92 -18.76 26.51
N CYS A 301 -22.52 -19.37 25.50
CA CYS A 301 -22.55 -18.89 24.12
C CYS A 301 -23.93 -19.12 23.50
N TRP A 302 -24.61 -18.06 23.10
CA TRP A 302 -25.97 -18.11 22.57
C TRP A 302 -26.16 -17.12 21.43
N CYS A 303 -27.24 -17.32 20.68
CA CYS A 303 -27.70 -16.38 19.66
C CYS A 303 -29.01 -15.75 20.13
N SER A 304 -29.17 -14.46 19.87
CA SER A 304 -30.42 -13.73 20.10
C SER A 304 -30.57 -12.63 19.05
N GLN A 305 -31.71 -12.59 18.38
CA GLN A 305 -32.02 -11.60 17.34
C GLN A 305 -30.95 -11.58 16.22
N GLY A 306 -30.48 -12.75 15.80
CA GLY A 306 -29.42 -12.88 14.80
C GLY A 306 -28.02 -12.46 15.26
N THR A 307 -27.85 -12.03 16.52
CA THR A 307 -26.56 -11.63 17.11
C THR A 307 -26.04 -12.73 18.03
N ILE A 308 -24.75 -13.04 17.91
CA ILE A 308 -24.06 -14.04 18.73
C ILE A 308 -23.49 -13.35 19.97
N PHE A 309 -23.69 -13.96 21.13
CA PHE A 309 -23.18 -13.48 22.41
C PHE A 309 -22.35 -14.54 23.10
N ILE A 310 -21.23 -14.11 23.68
CA ILE A 310 -20.36 -14.94 24.52
C ILE A 310 -20.24 -14.28 25.90
N ARG A 311 -20.36 -15.08 26.96
CA ARG A 311 -20.08 -14.69 28.34
C ARG A 311 -18.98 -15.57 28.91
N GLN A 312 -17.94 -14.93 29.44
CA GLN A 312 -16.75 -15.62 29.98
C GLN A 312 -17.05 -16.36 31.28
N TYR A 313 -17.58 -15.67 32.28
CA TYR A 313 -18.01 -16.25 33.55
C TYR A 313 -19.30 -15.59 34.02
N GLU A 314 -20.00 -16.25 34.93
CA GLU A 314 -21.24 -15.75 35.52
C GLU A 314 -21.02 -14.39 36.21
N GLY A 315 -21.90 -13.42 35.96
CA GLY A 315 -21.73 -12.04 36.44
C GLY A 315 -20.95 -11.09 35.52
N LYS A 316 -20.14 -11.58 34.55
CA LYS A 316 -19.51 -10.70 33.54
C LYS A 316 -20.52 -10.31 32.45
N PRO A 317 -20.49 -9.06 31.93
CA PRO A 317 -21.29 -8.70 30.77
C PRO A 317 -20.97 -9.59 29.57
N ALA A 318 -22.02 -9.94 28.82
CA ALA A 318 -21.89 -10.68 27.57
C ALA A 318 -21.33 -9.75 26.49
N ARG A 319 -20.46 -10.28 25.63
CA ARG A 319 -19.91 -9.56 24.47
C ARG A 319 -20.55 -10.10 23.20
N SER A 320 -20.93 -9.21 22.29
CA SER A 320 -21.42 -9.58 20.96
C SER A 320 -20.26 -9.95 20.04
N VAL A 321 -20.45 -10.97 19.21
CA VAL A 321 -19.51 -11.40 18.18
C VAL A 321 -20.11 -11.12 16.81
N ARG A 322 -19.50 -10.21 16.05
CA ARG A 322 -19.97 -9.86 14.70
C ARG A 322 -19.11 -10.47 13.60
N ASN A 323 -17.84 -10.74 13.90
CA ASN A 323 -16.88 -11.27 12.96
C ASN A 323 -15.81 -12.11 13.66
N GLN A 324 -14.86 -12.61 12.87
CA GLN A 324 -13.78 -13.47 13.36
C GLN A 324 -12.77 -12.72 14.25
N ASP A 325 -12.59 -11.42 14.05
CA ASP A 325 -11.67 -10.60 14.85
C ASP A 325 -12.26 -10.36 16.25
N ASP A 326 -13.56 -10.01 16.33
CA ASP A 326 -14.29 -9.93 17.61
C ASP A 326 -14.14 -11.26 18.39
N LEU A 327 -14.20 -12.39 17.69
CA LEU A 327 -14.03 -13.72 18.27
C LEU A 327 -12.60 -13.93 18.79
N ALA A 328 -11.59 -13.57 18.00
CA ALA A 328 -10.18 -13.65 18.39
C ALA A 328 -9.88 -12.77 19.61
N ASP A 329 -10.41 -11.55 19.64
CA ASP A 329 -10.24 -10.59 20.73
C ASP A 329 -10.89 -11.05 22.03
N ILE A 330 -12.05 -11.71 21.96
CA ILE A 330 -12.71 -12.25 23.16
C ILE A 330 -11.88 -13.38 23.78
N PHE A 331 -11.24 -14.21 22.96
CA PHE A 331 -10.45 -15.35 23.41
C PHE A 331 -8.98 -15.04 23.69
N SER A 332 -8.41 -13.95 23.15
CA SER A 332 -7.05 -13.51 23.47
C SER A 332 -6.95 -13.05 24.93
N ILE A 333 -7.98 -12.34 25.42
CA ILE A 333 -8.06 -11.84 26.80
C ILE A 333 -8.12 -12.96 27.84
N SER A 334 -8.53 -14.18 27.48
CA SER A 334 -8.53 -15.29 28.44
C SER A 334 -7.16 -15.95 28.61
N ARG A 335 -6.26 -15.84 27.62
CA ARG A 335 -4.93 -16.46 27.71
C ARG A 335 -3.96 -15.72 28.61
N THR A 336 -4.16 -14.42 28.83
CA THR A 336 -3.27 -13.58 29.65
C THR A 336 -3.55 -13.68 31.15
N LYS A 337 -4.51 -14.50 31.58
CA LYS A 337 -4.86 -14.71 33.00
C LYS A 337 -4.65 -16.15 33.47
N SER A 338 -3.98 -16.99 32.68
CA SER A 338 -3.56 -18.34 33.09
C SER A 338 -2.12 -18.37 33.53
#